data_AF-A0A4P5WHI2-F1
#
_entry.id   AF-A0A4P5WHI2-F1
#
_cell.length_a   1.000
_cell.length_b   1.000
_cell.length_c   1.000
_cell.angle_alpha   90.00
_cell.angle_beta   90.00
_cell.angle_gamma   90.00
#
_symmetry.space_group_name_H-M   'P 1'
#
loop_
_entity.id
_entity.type
_entity.pdbx_description
1 polymer ?
#
loop_
_entity_poly.entity_id
_entity_poly.type
_entity_poly.pdbx_seq_one_letter_code
_entity_poly.pdbx_strand_id
1 'polypeptide(L)' 'MGHFNKKIEAKVRELGGKKSLYSNAFYPHETFWQLYGKTTYRQLKARYDPTNKMKDLYEKCVLAK' A
#
# COMPACT_ATOMS: atom_id res chain seq x y z
N MET A 1 -15.97 0.26 7.86
CA MET A 1 -15.56 1.40 7.00
C MET A 1 -14.87 0.89 5.74
N GLY A 2 -15.11 1.53 4.58
CA GLY A 2 -14.40 1.22 3.32
C GLY A 2 -15.08 0.26 2.34
N HIS A 3 -16.37 -0.06 2.48
CA HIS A 3 -17.10 -1.00 1.60
C HIS A 3 -16.97 -0.66 0.11
N PHE A 4 -17.24 0.59 -0.27
CA PHE A 4 -17.14 1.03 -1.65
C PHE A 4 -15.70 1.08 -2.17
N ASN A 5 -14.74 1.48 -1.32
CA ASN A 5 -13.32 1.45 -1.69
C ASN A 5 -12.86 0.03 -2.03
N LYS A 6 -13.24 -0.97 -1.23
CA LYS A 6 -12.92 -2.38 -1.51
C LYS A 6 -13.49 -2.85 -2.85
N LYS A 7 -14.73 -2.45 -3.18
CA LYS A 7 -15.35 -2.77 -4.47
C LYS A 7 -14.63 -2.13 -5.65
N ILE A 8 -14.27 -0.85 -5.53
CA ILE A 8 -13.52 -0.12 -6.57
C ILE A 8 -12.12 -0.74 -6.73
N GLU A 9 -11.42 -0.99 -5.63
CA GLU A 9 -10.08 -1.62 -5.62
C GLU A 9 -10.09 -3.01 -6.26
N ALA A 10 -11.15 -3.80 -6.03
CA ALA A 10 -11.33 -5.09 -6.67
C ALA A 10 -11.50 -4.96 -8.19
N LYS A 11 -12.34 -4.02 -8.65
CA LYS A 11 -12.57 -3.81 -10.10
C LYS A 11 -11.34 -3.25 -10.80
N VAL A 12 -10.63 -2.30 -10.18
CA VAL A 12 -9.36 -1.78 -10.70
C VAL A 12 -8.34 -2.90 -10.87
N ARG A 13 -8.27 -3.82 -9.91
CA ARG A 13 -7.36 -4.99 -10.00
C ARG A 13 -7.77 -5.96 -11.10
N GLU A 14 -9.06 -6.23 -11.26
CA GLU A 14 -9.59 -7.06 -12.36
C GLU A 14 -9.15 -6.52 -13.73
N LEU A 15 -9.07 -5.19 -13.85
CA LEU A 15 -8.61 -4.50 -15.05
C LEU A 15 -7.08 -4.38 -15.17
N GLY A 16 -6.31 -5.06 -14.30
CA GLY A 16 -4.84 -5.00 -14.28
C GLY A 16 -4.26 -3.71 -13.69
N GLY A 17 -5.10 -2.85 -13.13
CA GLY A 17 -4.70 -1.60 -12.48
C GLY A 17 -4.38 -1.77 -11.00
N LYS A 18 -3.86 -0.68 -10.42
CA LYS A 18 -3.71 -0.53 -8.97
C LYS A 18 -4.12 0.88 -8.55
N LYS A 19 -4.62 1.02 -7.33
CA LYS A 19 -5.04 2.30 -6.79
C LYS A 19 -3.83 3.21 -6.52
N SER A 20 -3.97 4.52 -6.72
CA SER A 20 -2.96 5.47 -6.28
C SER A 20 -2.99 5.65 -4.76
N LEU A 21 -1.82 5.72 -4.13
CA LEU A 21 -1.67 5.83 -2.67
C LEU A 21 -1.91 7.24 -2.10
N TYR A 22 -2.67 8.07 -2.83
CA TYR A 22 -3.08 9.41 -2.38
C TYR A 22 -4.30 9.38 -1.44
N SER A 23 -4.92 8.21 -1.28
CA SER A 23 -6.09 7.97 -0.43
C SER A 23 -5.94 6.67 0.35
N ASN A 24 -6.78 6.47 1.37
CA ASN A 24 -6.81 5.23 2.16
C ASN A 24 -7.00 4.02 1.25
N ALA A 25 -6.09 3.04 1.37
CA ALA A 25 -6.15 1.76 0.67
C ALA A 25 -6.66 0.67 1.62
N PHE A 26 -7.40 -0.30 1.10
CA PHE A 26 -8.00 -1.37 1.91
C PHE A 26 -7.49 -2.77 1.52
N TYR A 27 -6.38 -2.83 0.80
CA TYR A 27 -5.74 -4.09 0.41
C TYR A 27 -5.24 -4.88 1.63
N PRO A 28 -5.40 -6.21 1.65
CA PRO A 28 -4.67 -7.07 2.55
C PRO A 28 -3.15 -6.84 2.41
N HIS A 29 -2.41 -7.04 3.49
CA HIS A 29 -0.97 -6.78 3.54
C HIS A 29 -0.19 -7.47 2.40
N GLU A 30 -0.48 -8.74 2.11
CA GLU A 30 0.16 -9.46 1.01
C GLU A 30 -0.16 -8.84 -0.36
N THR A 31 -1.44 -8.62 -0.66
CA THR A 31 -1.88 -8.00 -1.91
C THR A 31 -1.27 -6.61 -2.10
N PHE A 32 -1.20 -5.81 -1.03
CA PHE A 32 -0.58 -4.49 -1.07
C PHE A 32 0.88 -4.59 -1.55
N TRP A 33 1.66 -5.46 -0.94
CA TRP A 33 3.08 -5.58 -1.24
C TRP A 33 3.37 -6.20 -2.61
N GLN A 34 2.46 -7.03 -3.14
CA GLN A 34 2.50 -7.49 -4.53
C GLN A 34 2.29 -6.32 -5.51
N LEU A 35 1.37 -5.39 -5.22
CA LEU A 35 1.05 -4.25 -6.10
C LEU A 35 2.08 -3.11 -6.06
N TYR A 36 2.71 -2.88 -4.90
CA TYR A 36 3.57 -1.71 -4.66
C TYR A 36 5.07 -2.04 -4.49
N GLY A 37 5.49 -3.29 -4.72
CA GLY A 37 6.90 -3.63 -4.86
C GLY A 37 7.70 -3.62 -3.56
N LYS A 38 7.40 -4.57 -2.66
CA LYS A 38 8.01 -4.70 -1.32
C LYS A 38 9.54 -4.66 -1.31
N THR A 39 10.19 -5.39 -2.21
CA THR A 39 11.66 -5.52 -2.21
C THR A 39 12.33 -4.18 -2.51
N THR A 40 11.94 -3.53 -3.60
CA THR A 40 12.46 -2.21 -3.98
C THR A 40 12.16 -1.17 -2.90
N TYR A 41 10.95 -1.17 -2.34
CA TYR A 41 10.60 -0.29 -1.24
C TYR A 41 11.52 -0.50 -0.02
N ARG A 42 11.75 -1.75 0.39
CA ARG A 42 12.60 -2.06 1.55
C ARG A 42 14.06 -1.63 1.35
N GLN A 43 14.59 -1.79 0.14
CA GLN A 43 15.94 -1.30 -0.20
C GLN A 43 16.05 0.22 -0.04
N LEU A 44 15.07 0.96 -0.55
CA LEU A 44 15.01 2.42 -0.39
C LEU A 44 14.85 2.81 1.07
N LYS A 45 13.96 2.13 1.81
CA LYS A 45 13.72 2.38 3.23
C LYS A 45 15.00 2.19 4.05
N ALA A 46 15.74 1.11 3.83
CA ALA A 46 17.00 0.87 4.50
C ALA A 46 18.06 1.94 4.19
N ARG A 47 18.11 2.41 2.94
CA ARG A 47 19.05 3.46 2.51
C ARG A 47 18.74 4.83 3.12
N TYR A 48 17.47 5.19 3.19
CA TYR A 48 17.05 6.57 3.51
C TYR A 48 16.44 6.75 4.90
N ASP A 49 16.03 5.67 5.57
CA ASP A 49 15.63 5.67 6.99
C ASP A 49 16.12 4.38 7.69
N PRO A 50 17.44 4.23 7.84
CA PRO A 50 18.05 3.03 8.43
C PRO A 50 17.61 2.79 9.89
N THR A 51 17.15 3.84 10.57
CA THR A 51 16.66 3.77 11.95
C THR A 51 15.15 3.52 12.06
N ASN A 52 14.44 3.35 10.94
CA ASN A 52 12.99 3.16 10.88
C ASN A 52 12.18 4.20 11.69
N LYS A 53 12.57 5.47 11.63
CA LYS A 53 11.86 6.56 12.32
C LYS A 53 10.49 6.85 11.69
N MET A 54 10.37 6.68 10.37
CA MET A 54 9.12 6.90 9.65
C MET A 54 8.33 5.60 9.53
N LYS A 55 6.99 5.70 9.55
CA LYS A 55 6.10 4.60 9.18
C LYS A 55 6.40 4.08 7.78
N ASP A 56 6.13 2.80 7.56
CA ASP A 56 6.17 2.21 6.24
C ASP A 56 4.94 2.59 5.38
N LEU A 57 4.98 2.20 4.11
CA LEU A 57 3.93 2.55 3.15
C LEU A 57 2.57 1.92 3.51
N TYR A 58 2.56 0.71 4.05
CA TYR A 58 1.32 0.04 4.47
C TYR A 58 0.76 0.68 5.73
N GLU A 59 1.61 0.96 6.70
CA GLU A 59 1.27 1.68 7.93
C GLU A 59 0.70 3.07 7.63
N LYS A 60 1.25 3.76 6.63
CA LYS A 60 0.79 5.08 6.21
C LYS A 60 -0.52 5.03 5.42
N CYS A 61 -0.69 4.08 4.51
CA CYS A 61 -1.79 4.11 3.53
C CYS A 61 -2.98 3.21 3.89
N VAL A 62 -2.78 2.23 4.77
CA VAL A 62 -3.79 1.23 5.12
C VAL A 62 -4.15 1.26 6.61
N LEU A 63 -3.15 1.43 7.49
CA LEU A 63 -3.37 1.42 8.94
C LEU A 63 -3.60 2.81 9.53
N ALA A 64 -3.14 3.87 8.87
CA ALA A 64 -3.39 5.24 9.30
C ALA A 64 -4.91 5.51 9.24
N LYS A 65 -5.49 5.74 10.41
CA LYS A 65 -6.85 6.24 10.62
C LYS A 65 -6.77 7.50 11.44
#